data_AF-A0A7C7Z1U3-F1
#
_entry.id   AF-A0A7C7Z1U3-F1
#
_cell.length_a   1.000
_cell.length_b   1.000
_cell.length_c   1.000
_cell.angle_alpha   90.00
_cell.angle_beta   90.00
_cell.angle_gamma   90.00
#
_symmetry.space_group_name_H-M   'P 1'
#
loop_
_entity.id
_entity.type
_entity.pdbx_description
1 polymer ?
#
loop_
_entity_poly.entity_id
_entity_poly.type
_entity_poly.pdbx_seq_one_letter_code
_entity_poly.pdbx_strand_id
1 'polypeptide(L)'
;MGLKMDFSRQRQQTADIIHTHCLEMLNDLMVVSVLNWPLPPPPIIDSEFPLIEPKSTAQIIEQVDGLFKIDRAKFNSLLDECRESMIPHRLSLTSDPDKEGEKWLLRRLVEVARKILFGVCEGWLATALDRDAPDVTRWYTGITLANGLCTQGDGLAENRGYHILESIAMTHPPGRWPTRPLSGPHQLDWNQQDPSDIDIDEESGGIDAAHWLLDALEQGNVERKVLLVKWMRLMLERPILVEKMALPNRFEQMVRSQPELVAAELVSCVPRLLEVHPESGLLVLTALQTRVESHVNFALADILPSLLRASLDVGLASLDQLANSEDSGARSAATAALKELATIDSGAFLSRIKKSATDEDPGIRRLFIQTCIRDYLELDRIDSQDILIPLWLEDDEVAGVRMRELLLRMQDVDTEAFAIIGNMIHTKSADSLNKFWSVLDIRNPERAVAWKAHIIEQGPIPEPLT
;
A
#
# COMPACT_ATOMS: atom_id res chain seq x y z
N MET A 1 36.21 4.84 36.69
CA MET A 1 36.52 6.13 36.02
C MET A 1 37.08 5.94 34.60
N GLY A 2 37.96 4.94 34.35
CA GLY A 2 38.46 4.61 33.01
C GLY A 2 37.38 4.18 31.99
N LEU A 3 36.47 3.26 32.34
CA LEU A 3 35.41 2.77 31.43
C LEU A 3 34.46 3.88 30.92
N LYS A 4 34.10 4.86 31.77
CA LYS A 4 33.26 6.02 31.36
C LYS A 4 34.00 6.98 30.42
N MET A 5 35.32 7.15 30.59
CA MET A 5 36.14 8.00 29.71
C MET A 5 36.36 7.36 28.33
N ASP A 6 36.58 6.03 28.28
CA ASP A 6 36.72 5.31 27.01
C ASP A 6 35.41 5.29 26.20
N PHE A 7 34.26 5.15 26.88
CA PHE A 7 32.95 5.25 26.22
C PHE A 7 32.69 6.64 25.62
N SER A 8 32.91 7.71 26.39
CA SER A 8 32.74 9.08 25.89
C SER A 8 33.61 9.36 24.67
N ARG A 9 34.82 8.80 24.64
CA ARG A 9 35.73 8.94 23.50
C ARG A 9 35.25 8.15 22.29
N GLN A 10 34.77 6.92 22.48
CA GLN A 10 34.24 6.11 21.39
C GLN A 10 32.96 6.71 20.79
N ARG A 11 32.04 7.20 21.63
CA ARG A 11 30.82 7.89 21.18
C ARG A 11 31.14 9.14 20.36
N GLN A 12 32.16 9.89 20.78
CA GLN A 12 32.66 11.05 20.02
C GLN A 12 33.25 10.63 18.67
N GLN A 13 34.07 9.57 18.63
CA GLN A 13 34.63 9.05 17.37
C GLN A 13 33.53 8.60 16.40
N THR A 14 32.53 7.87 16.87
CA THR A 14 31.39 7.48 16.04
C THR A 14 30.63 8.71 15.53
N ALA A 15 30.39 9.70 16.39
CA ALA A 15 29.72 10.94 16.00
C ALA A 15 30.51 11.70 14.93
N ASP A 16 31.83 11.76 15.02
CA ASP A 16 32.69 12.41 14.00
C ASP A 16 32.67 11.67 12.66
N ILE A 17 32.69 10.33 12.67
CA ILE A 17 32.55 9.52 11.46
C ILE A 17 31.19 9.76 10.81
N ILE A 18 30.10 9.68 11.58
CA ILE A 18 28.75 9.88 11.07
C ILE A 18 28.55 11.31 10.54
N HIS A 19 29.07 12.31 11.25
CA HIS A 19 28.99 13.70 10.80
C HIS A 19 29.72 13.92 9.48
N THR A 20 30.91 13.32 9.33
CA THR A 20 31.68 13.39 8.08
C THR A 20 30.89 12.77 6.93
N HIS A 21 30.28 11.61 7.16
CA HIS A 21 29.44 10.97 6.16
C HIS A 21 28.16 11.75 5.84
N CYS A 22 27.55 12.40 6.83
CA CYS A 22 26.41 13.29 6.60
C CYS A 22 26.80 14.46 5.69
N LEU A 23 27.99 15.05 5.88
CA LEU A 23 28.49 16.12 5.02
C LEU A 23 28.76 15.66 3.58
N GLU A 24 29.37 14.49 3.41
CA GLU A 24 29.60 13.90 2.09
C GLU A 24 28.26 13.68 1.36
N MET A 25 27.32 13.00 2.02
CA MET A 25 25.99 12.75 1.48
C MET A 25 25.23 14.05 1.20
N LEU A 26 25.27 15.02 2.12
CA LEU A 26 24.63 16.32 1.95
C LEU A 26 25.11 17.00 0.67
N ASN A 27 26.42 17.06 0.44
CA ASN A 27 26.98 17.67 -0.76
C ASN A 27 26.51 16.96 -2.05
N ASP A 28 26.51 15.62 -2.06
CA ASP A 28 26.04 14.83 -3.20
C ASP A 28 24.55 15.10 -3.50
N LEU A 29 23.71 15.14 -2.46
CA LEU A 29 22.28 15.43 -2.58
C LEU A 29 22.05 16.84 -3.13
N MET A 30 22.82 17.83 -2.66
CA MET A 30 22.67 19.22 -3.08
C MET A 30 23.01 19.42 -4.56
N VAL A 31 24.02 18.73 -5.10
CA VAL A 31 24.38 18.77 -6.53
C VAL A 31 23.20 18.34 -7.41
N VAL A 32 22.47 17.30 -7.02
CA VAL A 32 21.28 16.83 -7.75
C VAL A 32 20.10 17.78 -7.56
N SER A 33 19.93 18.32 -6.36
CA SER A 33 18.78 19.15 -5.99
C SER A 33 18.70 20.45 -6.76
N VAL A 34 19.85 21.06 -7.04
CA VAL A 34 19.92 22.36 -7.73
C VAL A 34 19.69 22.26 -9.24
N LEU A 35 19.55 21.05 -9.79
CA LEU A 35 19.20 20.85 -11.21
C LEU A 35 17.81 21.39 -11.55
N ASN A 36 16.92 21.49 -10.56
CA ASN A 36 15.55 22.02 -10.73
C ASN A 36 15.44 23.53 -10.48
N TRP A 37 16.52 24.30 -10.67
CA TRP A 37 16.51 25.76 -10.52
C TRP A 37 15.59 26.46 -11.56
N PRO A 38 14.89 27.56 -11.23
CA PRO A 38 14.88 28.28 -9.95
C PRO A 38 14.08 27.59 -8.86
N LEU A 39 14.44 27.86 -7.60
CA LEU A 39 13.71 27.41 -6.41
C LEU A 39 12.40 28.20 -6.26
N PRO A 40 11.35 27.61 -5.65
CA PRO A 40 10.10 28.30 -5.41
C PRO A 40 10.28 29.39 -4.35
N PRO A 41 9.51 30.49 -4.41
CA PRO A 41 9.54 31.53 -3.39
C PRO A 41 9.05 30.97 -2.03
N PRO A 42 9.47 31.57 -0.91
CA PRO A 42 9.00 31.17 0.41
C PRO A 42 7.49 31.39 0.56
N PRO A 43 6.74 30.44 1.14
CA PRO A 43 5.29 30.56 1.36
C PRO A 43 4.91 31.68 2.33
N ILE A 44 5.80 32.01 3.26
CA ILE A 44 5.62 33.04 4.30
C ILE A 44 6.77 34.02 4.16
N ILE A 45 6.44 35.31 4.14
CA ILE A 45 7.41 36.41 4.06
C ILE A 45 7.11 37.37 5.20
N ASP A 46 8.15 37.79 5.91
CA ASP A 46 8.04 38.88 6.86
C ASP A 46 7.91 40.21 6.09
N SER A 47 6.76 40.88 6.26
CA SER A 47 6.47 42.16 5.61
C SER A 47 7.49 43.27 5.92
N GLU A 48 8.23 43.16 7.02
CA GLU A 48 9.23 44.16 7.45
C GLU A 48 10.60 43.96 6.81
N PHE A 49 10.87 42.78 6.21
CA PHE A 49 12.16 42.47 5.59
C PHE A 49 12.03 42.18 4.09
N PRO A 50 12.95 42.70 3.26
CA PRO A 50 12.93 42.41 1.84
C PRO A 50 13.25 40.93 1.58
N LEU A 51 12.54 40.31 0.62
CA LEU A 51 12.87 38.98 0.14
C LEU A 51 14.27 38.97 -0.48
N ILE A 52 15.19 38.18 0.08
CA ILE A 52 16.53 37.98 -0.46
C ILE A 52 16.58 36.61 -1.14
N GLU A 53 16.41 36.60 -2.45
CA GLU A 53 16.57 35.38 -3.25
C GLU A 53 18.05 35.00 -3.41
N PRO A 54 18.37 33.70 -3.51
CA PRO A 54 19.74 33.27 -3.72
C PRO A 54 20.15 33.59 -5.16
N LYS A 55 21.36 34.12 -5.33
CA LYS A 55 21.84 34.63 -6.62
C LYS A 55 22.38 33.53 -7.54
N SER A 56 22.70 32.37 -6.97
CA SER A 56 23.23 31.23 -7.70
C SER A 56 23.03 29.93 -6.92
N THR A 57 23.09 28.81 -7.64
CA THR A 57 23.10 27.46 -7.05
C THR A 57 24.32 27.23 -6.14
N ALA A 58 25.47 27.81 -6.49
CA ALA A 58 26.70 27.70 -5.70
C ALA A 58 26.55 28.36 -4.32
N GLN A 59 25.86 29.50 -4.25
CA GLN A 59 25.57 30.17 -2.97
C GLN A 59 24.74 29.26 -2.05
N ILE A 60 23.74 28.56 -2.59
CA ILE A 60 22.89 27.65 -1.80
C ILE A 60 23.68 26.45 -1.27
N ILE A 61 24.55 25.87 -2.10
CA ILE A 61 25.42 24.77 -1.68
C ILE A 61 26.34 25.21 -0.53
N GLU A 62 26.96 26.39 -0.64
CA GLU A 62 27.82 26.94 0.41
C GLU A 62 27.03 27.23 1.71
N GLN A 63 25.83 27.79 1.59
CA GLN A 63 24.95 28.05 2.73
C GLN A 63 24.56 26.75 3.44
N VAL A 64 24.18 25.71 2.71
CA VAL A 64 23.82 24.41 3.28
C VAL A 64 25.00 23.77 4.04
N ASP A 65 26.19 23.75 3.44
CA ASP A 65 27.40 23.22 4.07
C ASP A 65 27.76 24.01 5.34
N GLY A 66 27.72 25.34 5.28
CA GLY A 66 27.99 26.22 6.42
C GLY A 66 26.98 26.03 7.56
N LEU A 67 25.69 26.01 7.25
CA LEU A 67 24.62 25.84 8.23
C LEU A 67 24.69 24.48 8.93
N PHE A 68 24.97 23.40 8.19
CA PHE A 68 25.13 22.07 8.79
C PHE A 68 26.35 22.00 9.70
N LYS A 69 27.49 22.58 9.30
CA LYS A 69 28.73 22.57 10.10
C LYS A 69 28.61 23.36 11.41
N ILE A 70 27.89 24.49 11.38
CA ILE A 70 27.72 25.35 12.56
C ILE A 70 26.80 24.70 13.59
N ASP A 71 25.74 24.02 13.15
CA ASP A 71 24.73 23.44 14.06
C ASP A 71 25.08 22.04 14.58
N ARG A 72 26.27 21.94 15.21
CA ARG A 72 26.76 20.68 15.77
C ARG A 72 25.87 20.15 16.90
N ALA A 73 25.20 21.04 17.62
CA ALA A 73 24.29 20.68 18.70
C ALA A 73 23.06 19.92 18.17
N LYS A 74 22.41 20.43 17.12
CA LYS A 74 21.28 19.74 16.48
C LYS A 74 21.69 18.41 15.89
N PHE A 75 22.86 18.33 15.24
CA PHE A 75 23.41 17.06 14.76
C PHE A 75 23.52 16.02 15.89
N ASN A 76 24.12 16.40 17.02
CA ASN A 76 24.29 15.47 18.14
C ASN A 76 22.95 15.02 18.72
N SER A 77 21.96 15.91 18.81
CA SER A 77 20.59 15.57 19.24
C SER A 77 19.93 14.56 18.30
N LEU A 78 20.00 14.77 16.99
CA LEU A 78 19.44 13.85 15.99
C LEU A 78 20.15 12.50 15.99
N LEU A 79 21.46 12.48 16.23
CA LEU A 79 22.22 11.24 16.39
C LEU A 79 21.81 10.48 17.65
N ASP A 80 21.47 11.17 18.73
CA ASP A 80 20.94 10.56 19.96
C ASP A 80 19.55 9.94 19.73
N GLU A 81 18.67 10.62 19.00
CA GLU A 81 17.39 10.03 18.55
C GLU A 81 17.60 8.77 17.69
N CYS A 82 18.67 8.74 16.86
CA CYS A 82 19.03 7.54 16.10
C CYS A 82 19.53 6.40 17.01
N ARG A 83 20.29 6.70 18.07
CA ARG A 83 20.70 5.70 19.07
C ARG A 83 19.49 5.06 19.73
N GLU A 84 18.50 5.85 20.12
CA GLU A 84 17.29 5.36 20.78
C GLU A 84 16.40 4.52 19.86
N SER A 85 16.25 4.94 18.60
CA SER A 85 15.29 4.32 17.69
C SER A 85 15.85 3.20 16.80
N MET A 86 17.15 3.18 16.51
CA MET A 86 17.74 2.24 15.54
C MET A 86 18.50 1.08 16.19
N ILE A 87 18.94 1.22 17.45
CA ILE A 87 19.67 0.16 18.15
C ILE A 87 18.65 -0.85 18.72
N PRO A 88 18.65 -2.11 18.27
CA PRO A 88 17.68 -3.09 18.74
C PRO A 88 17.88 -3.41 20.22
N HIS A 89 16.78 -3.56 20.95
CA HIS A 89 16.81 -3.90 22.37
C HIS A 89 17.65 -5.16 22.66
N ARG A 90 17.70 -6.16 21.77
CA ARG A 90 18.53 -7.36 22.00
C ARG A 90 20.03 -7.06 22.21
N LEU A 91 20.54 -5.93 21.71
CA LEU A 91 21.93 -5.53 21.93
C LEU A 91 22.18 -5.00 23.35
N SER A 92 21.13 -4.58 24.06
CA SER A 92 21.18 -4.22 25.47
C SER A 92 21.57 -5.38 26.39
N LEU A 93 21.47 -6.62 25.87
CA LEU A 93 21.76 -7.86 26.59
C LEU A 93 23.19 -8.37 26.35
N THR A 94 24.01 -7.64 25.58
CA THR A 94 25.41 -8.01 25.32
C THR A 94 26.32 -7.61 26.47
N SER A 95 27.57 -8.10 26.47
CA SER A 95 28.55 -7.79 27.51
C SER A 95 29.01 -6.32 27.52
N ASP A 96 28.91 -5.64 26.39
CA ASP A 96 29.20 -4.20 26.23
C ASP A 96 28.17 -3.56 25.27
N PRO A 97 26.94 -3.30 25.75
CA PRO A 97 25.83 -2.80 24.93
C PRO A 97 26.14 -1.51 24.20
N ASP A 98 26.85 -0.61 24.87
CA ASP A 98 27.21 0.71 24.40
C ASP A 98 28.14 0.60 23.17
N LYS A 99 29.20 -0.19 23.30
CA LYS A 99 30.16 -0.41 22.21
C LYS A 99 29.54 -1.11 21.02
N GLU A 100 28.73 -2.14 21.25
CA GLU A 100 28.05 -2.86 20.17
C GLU A 100 26.94 -2.02 19.52
N GLY A 101 26.30 -1.13 20.29
CA GLY A 101 25.36 -0.12 19.79
C GLY A 101 26.02 0.88 18.83
N GLU A 102 27.16 1.44 19.19
CA GLU A 102 27.91 2.35 18.30
C GLU A 102 28.38 1.63 17.02
N LYS A 103 28.88 0.39 17.13
CA LYS A 103 29.22 -0.43 15.96
C LYS A 103 28.00 -0.73 15.08
N TRP A 104 26.83 -0.93 15.69
CA TRP A 104 25.59 -1.17 14.97
C TRP A 104 25.19 0.03 14.11
N LEU A 105 25.33 1.25 14.64
CA LEU A 105 25.10 2.47 13.87
C LEU A 105 26.11 2.62 12.73
N LEU A 106 27.40 2.36 12.98
CA LEU A 106 28.43 2.43 11.94
C LEU A 106 28.21 1.42 10.80
N ARG A 107 27.62 0.26 11.07
CA ARG A 107 27.24 -0.72 10.02
C ARG A 107 26.05 -0.25 9.17
N ARG A 108 25.30 0.76 9.63
CA ARG A 108 24.13 1.35 8.97
C ARG A 108 24.34 2.82 8.67
N LEU A 109 25.59 3.19 8.37
CA LEU A 109 26.03 4.58 8.25
C LEU A 109 25.14 5.40 7.30
N VAL A 110 24.76 4.82 6.15
CA VAL A 110 23.90 5.47 5.15
C VAL A 110 22.49 5.73 5.71
N GLU A 111 21.86 4.74 6.35
CA GLU A 111 20.52 4.87 6.93
C GLU A 111 20.50 5.91 8.07
N VAL A 112 21.53 5.90 8.93
CA VAL A 112 21.69 6.86 10.02
C VAL A 112 21.86 8.27 9.46
N ALA A 113 22.75 8.45 8.48
CA ALA A 113 22.97 9.75 7.86
C ALA A 113 21.71 10.29 7.18
N ARG A 114 20.99 9.46 6.42
CA ARG A 114 19.69 9.85 5.83
C ARG A 114 18.69 10.29 6.90
N LYS A 115 18.56 9.52 7.99
CA LYS A 115 17.62 9.86 9.08
C LYS A 115 17.96 11.21 9.74
N ILE A 116 19.25 11.48 9.95
CA ILE A 116 19.75 12.77 10.46
C ILE A 116 19.45 13.88 9.45
N LEU A 117 19.78 13.71 8.17
CA LEU A 117 19.57 14.75 7.16
C LEU A 117 18.08 15.10 6.96
N PHE A 118 17.17 14.13 7.04
CA PHE A 118 15.74 14.43 7.10
C PHE A 118 15.38 15.26 8.34
N GLY A 119 15.94 14.97 9.51
CA GLY A 119 15.70 15.77 10.73
C GLY A 119 16.28 17.18 10.66
N VAL A 120 17.40 17.35 9.95
CA VAL A 120 17.95 18.67 9.64
C VAL A 120 17.03 19.44 8.68
N CYS A 121 16.58 18.79 7.61
CA CYS A 121 15.66 19.37 6.64
C CYS A 121 14.35 19.83 7.30
N GLU A 122 13.73 18.97 8.11
CA GLU A 122 12.54 19.32 8.91
C GLU A 122 12.81 20.49 9.85
N GLY A 123 13.98 20.53 10.50
CA GLY A 123 14.36 21.64 11.38
C GLY A 123 14.48 22.96 10.63
N TRP A 124 15.09 22.96 9.44
CA TRP A 124 15.21 24.17 8.62
C TRP A 124 13.84 24.64 8.11
N LEU A 125 13.02 23.72 7.61
CA LEU A 125 11.67 24.06 7.14
C LEU A 125 10.75 24.49 8.29
N ALA A 126 10.94 23.97 9.50
CA ALA A 126 10.18 24.42 10.66
C ALA A 126 10.45 25.88 11.03
N THR A 127 11.71 26.35 10.91
CA THR A 127 12.03 27.77 11.08
C THR A 127 11.60 28.60 9.88
N ALA A 128 11.69 28.05 8.67
CA ALA A 128 11.26 28.74 7.45
C ALA A 128 9.75 29.02 7.42
N LEU A 129 8.95 28.09 7.94
CA LEU A 129 7.49 28.17 7.98
C LEU A 129 6.96 28.66 9.33
N ASP A 130 7.81 29.26 10.17
CA ASP A 130 7.37 29.90 11.41
C ASP A 130 6.63 31.20 11.07
N ARG A 131 5.35 31.31 11.45
CA ARG A 131 4.51 32.47 11.14
C ARG A 131 4.97 33.74 11.87
N ASP A 132 5.59 33.58 13.04
CA ASP A 132 6.01 34.71 13.86
C ASP A 132 7.39 35.25 13.42
N ALA A 133 8.22 34.40 12.82
CA ALA A 133 9.59 34.73 12.42
C ALA A 133 10.08 33.85 11.26
N PRO A 134 9.55 34.03 10.04
CA PRO A 134 9.90 33.19 8.90
C PRO A 134 11.35 33.41 8.44
N ASP A 135 12.11 32.33 8.27
CA ASP A 135 13.50 32.39 7.79
C ASP A 135 13.61 32.01 6.31
N VAL A 136 13.76 33.04 5.46
CA VAL A 136 13.92 32.92 4.00
C VAL A 136 15.19 32.13 3.62
N THR A 137 16.28 32.27 4.37
CA THR A 137 17.50 31.50 4.06
C THR A 137 17.26 30.02 4.32
N ARG A 138 16.62 29.71 5.46
CA ARG A 138 16.26 28.33 5.82
C ARG A 138 15.24 27.73 4.86
N TRP A 139 14.35 28.54 4.29
CA TRP A 139 13.45 28.10 3.22
C TRP A 139 14.24 27.53 2.05
N TYR A 140 15.10 28.34 1.43
CA TYR A 140 15.83 27.91 0.23
C TYR A 140 16.77 26.74 0.51
N THR A 141 17.44 26.71 1.66
CA THR A 141 18.27 25.55 2.02
C THR A 141 17.44 24.30 2.34
N GLY A 142 16.29 24.48 2.97
CA GLY A 142 15.38 23.41 3.38
C GLY A 142 14.70 22.74 2.18
N ILE A 143 14.10 23.53 1.28
CA ILE A 143 13.42 23.02 0.09
C ILE A 143 14.39 22.34 -0.88
N THR A 144 15.61 22.87 -1.00
CA THR A 144 16.66 22.25 -1.81
C THR A 144 17.07 20.91 -1.22
N LEU A 145 17.31 20.83 0.09
CA LEU A 145 17.65 19.57 0.75
C LEU A 145 16.49 18.55 0.67
N ALA A 146 15.24 18.99 0.81
CA ALA A 146 14.05 18.14 0.66
C ALA A 146 14.01 17.50 -0.73
N ASN A 147 14.24 18.29 -1.79
CA ASN A 147 14.32 17.79 -3.17
C ASN A 147 15.39 16.69 -3.32
N GLY A 148 16.58 16.90 -2.74
CA GLY A 148 17.68 15.94 -2.80
C GLY A 148 17.40 14.64 -2.03
N LEU A 149 16.86 14.74 -0.82
CA LEU A 149 16.54 13.58 0.00
C LEU A 149 15.52 12.64 -0.67
N CYS A 150 14.68 13.19 -1.56
CA CYS A 150 13.64 12.51 -2.32
C CYS A 150 14.12 12.01 -3.69
N THR A 151 15.40 11.67 -3.82
CA THR A 151 16.00 11.07 -5.03
C THR A 151 15.81 9.56 -5.15
N GLN A 152 15.47 8.88 -4.05
CA GLN A 152 15.25 7.44 -3.97
C GLN A 152 13.91 7.14 -3.29
N GLY A 153 13.23 6.09 -3.74
CA GLY A 153 11.94 5.66 -3.20
C GLY A 153 12.04 4.78 -1.95
N ASP A 154 12.83 5.18 -0.95
CA ASP A 154 12.94 4.45 0.32
C ASP A 154 11.82 4.80 1.30
N GLY A 155 11.66 3.99 2.35
CA GLY A 155 10.60 4.21 3.35
C GLY A 155 10.71 5.53 4.11
N LEU A 156 11.90 6.16 4.15
CA LEU A 156 12.08 7.49 4.74
C LEU A 156 11.53 8.58 3.81
N ALA A 157 11.88 8.55 2.53
CA ALA A 157 11.38 9.49 1.53
C ALA A 157 9.88 9.34 1.32
N GLU A 158 9.36 8.11 1.33
CA GLU A 158 7.92 7.85 1.21
C GLU A 158 7.15 8.49 2.36
N ASN A 159 7.58 8.29 3.61
CA ASN A 159 6.81 8.76 4.78
C ASN A 159 7.20 10.18 5.23
N ARG A 160 8.47 10.42 5.56
CA ARG A 160 8.92 11.74 6.05
C ARG A 160 8.95 12.78 4.94
N GLY A 161 9.32 12.38 3.73
CA GLY A 161 9.27 13.27 2.58
C GLY A 161 7.84 13.71 2.26
N TYR A 162 6.87 12.80 2.34
CA TYR A 162 5.45 13.15 2.22
C TYR A 162 5.02 14.16 3.30
N HIS A 163 5.38 13.93 4.57
CA HIS A 163 5.05 14.87 5.64
C HIS A 163 5.68 16.26 5.45
N ILE A 164 6.88 16.32 4.87
CA ILE A 164 7.51 17.60 4.50
C ILE A 164 6.69 18.29 3.39
N LEU A 165 6.34 17.57 2.32
CA LEU A 165 5.50 18.10 1.23
C LEU A 165 4.17 18.62 1.78
N GLU A 166 3.50 17.84 2.61
CA GLU A 166 2.22 18.18 3.22
C GLU A 166 2.34 19.44 4.10
N SER A 167 3.42 19.54 4.89
CA SER A 167 3.72 20.73 5.69
C SER A 167 3.96 21.98 4.84
N ILE A 168 4.64 21.83 3.70
CA ILE A 168 4.84 22.91 2.72
C ILE A 168 3.51 23.33 2.11
N ALA A 169 2.71 22.38 1.62
CA ALA A 169 1.41 22.63 0.99
C ALA A 169 0.45 23.36 1.93
N MET A 170 0.46 22.99 3.21
CA MET A 170 -0.36 23.63 4.24
C MET A 170 0.24 24.90 4.82
N THR A 171 1.47 25.27 4.46
CA THR A 171 2.21 26.41 5.03
C THR A 171 2.29 26.35 6.56
N HIS A 172 2.66 25.17 7.08
CA HIS A 172 2.81 24.92 8.51
C HIS A 172 4.16 24.23 8.81
N PRO A 173 4.79 24.51 9.96
CA PRO A 173 6.03 23.83 10.34
C PRO A 173 5.86 22.30 10.44
N PRO A 174 6.81 21.51 9.90
CA PRO A 174 6.84 20.07 10.11
C PRO A 174 6.79 19.70 11.60
N GLY A 175 6.04 18.65 11.94
CA GLY A 175 5.94 18.11 13.30
C GLY A 175 4.98 18.85 14.25
N ARG A 176 4.29 19.91 13.81
CA ARG A 176 3.34 20.68 14.65
C ARG A 176 1.85 20.43 14.39
N TRP A 177 1.48 19.54 13.46
CA TRP A 177 0.08 19.28 13.11
C TRP A 177 -0.22 17.76 13.09
N PRO A 178 -1.45 17.34 13.43
CA PRO A 178 -1.77 15.93 13.63
C PRO A 178 -1.74 15.13 12.32
N THR A 179 -0.73 14.27 12.17
CA THR A 179 -0.56 13.34 11.04
C THR A 179 -1.56 12.19 11.00
N ARG A 180 -2.60 12.19 11.84
CA ARG A 180 -3.61 11.12 11.84
C ARG A 180 -4.56 11.28 10.65
N PRO A 181 -4.80 10.22 9.85
CA PRO A 181 -5.91 10.19 8.90
C PRO A 181 -7.20 10.56 9.64
N LEU A 182 -8.10 11.28 8.98
CA LEU A 182 -9.44 11.48 9.54
C LEU A 182 -10.07 10.10 9.70
N SER A 183 -10.52 9.78 10.91
CA SER A 183 -11.14 8.47 11.15
C SER A 183 -12.37 8.32 10.24
N GLY A 184 -12.56 7.13 9.67
CA GLY A 184 -13.74 6.83 8.85
C GLY A 184 -14.89 6.27 9.69
N PRO A 185 -16.15 6.25 9.20
CA PRO A 185 -17.32 5.74 9.93
C PRO A 185 -17.20 4.30 10.47
N HIS A 186 -16.23 3.55 9.96
CA HIS A 186 -15.94 2.16 10.33
C HIS A 186 -14.87 2.03 11.43
N GLN A 187 -14.25 3.13 11.88
CA GLN A 187 -13.19 3.13 12.89
C GLN A 187 -13.73 3.57 14.26
N LEU A 188 -13.21 2.97 15.34
CA LEU A 188 -13.70 3.15 16.72
C LEU A 188 -13.55 4.59 17.26
N ASP A 189 -12.66 5.38 16.66
CA ASP A 189 -12.35 6.76 17.02
C ASP A 189 -13.05 7.80 16.12
N TRP A 190 -13.97 7.37 15.25
CA TRP A 190 -14.77 8.26 14.42
C TRP A 190 -15.76 9.10 15.25
N ASN A 191 -15.63 10.42 15.14
CA ASN A 191 -16.56 11.38 15.72
C ASN A 191 -17.07 12.35 14.65
N GLN A 192 -18.39 12.47 14.52
CA GLN A 192 -19.04 13.34 13.54
C GLN A 192 -18.83 14.84 13.81
N GLN A 193 -18.33 15.19 15.01
CA GLN A 193 -18.07 16.55 15.48
C GLN A 193 -16.58 16.90 15.60
N ASP A 194 -15.66 16.03 15.16
CA ASP A 194 -14.24 16.41 15.18
C ASP A 194 -14.03 17.60 14.25
N PRO A 195 -13.56 18.75 14.77
CA PRO A 195 -13.37 19.94 13.98
C PRO A 195 -12.29 19.64 12.95
N SER A 196 -12.68 19.63 11.68
CA SER A 196 -11.75 19.62 10.55
C SER A 196 -11.15 21.02 10.35
N ASP A 197 -10.63 21.63 11.41
CA ASP A 197 -10.07 22.99 11.37
C ASP A 197 -8.60 22.97 10.92
N ILE A 198 -8.22 22.09 9.98
CA ILE A 198 -7.01 22.30 9.20
C ILE A 198 -7.44 23.13 8.00
N ASP A 199 -7.41 24.44 8.16
CA ASP A 199 -7.64 25.37 7.06
C ASP A 199 -6.32 25.57 6.31
N ILE A 200 -6.35 25.41 4.99
CA ILE A 200 -5.21 25.75 4.12
C ILE A 200 -5.40 27.21 3.75
N ASP A 201 -4.47 28.04 4.20
CA ASP A 201 -4.42 29.45 3.83
C ASP A 201 -4.25 29.59 2.31
N GLU A 202 -5.34 29.97 1.63
CA GLU A 202 -5.41 30.13 0.18
C GLU A 202 -4.46 31.22 -0.34
N GLU A 203 -4.04 32.15 0.52
CA GLU A 203 -3.13 33.23 0.15
C GLU A 203 -1.64 32.82 0.29
N SER A 204 -1.37 31.62 0.80
CA SER A 204 0.01 31.17 1.03
C SER A 204 0.65 30.54 -0.21
N GLY A 205 1.92 30.89 -0.50
CA GLY A 205 2.70 30.31 -1.60
C GLY A 205 3.08 28.83 -1.42
N GLY A 206 2.51 28.15 -0.43
CA GLY A 206 2.81 26.77 -0.06
C GLY A 206 2.38 25.76 -1.12
N ILE A 207 1.19 25.95 -1.71
CA ILE A 207 0.68 25.10 -2.78
C ILE A 207 1.58 25.15 -4.02
N ASP A 208 2.02 26.35 -4.42
CA ASP A 208 2.94 26.53 -5.54
C ASP A 208 4.31 25.87 -5.28
N ALA A 209 4.84 26.02 -4.06
CA ALA A 209 6.08 25.37 -3.67
C ALA A 209 5.98 23.85 -3.61
N ALA A 210 4.84 23.32 -3.15
CA ALA A 210 4.56 21.90 -3.16
C ALA A 210 4.47 21.37 -4.61
N HIS A 211 3.77 22.09 -5.50
CA HIS A 211 3.72 21.75 -6.93
C HIS A 211 5.10 21.76 -7.59
N TRP A 212 5.94 22.74 -7.29
CA TRP A 212 7.33 22.76 -7.75
C TRP A 212 8.08 21.48 -7.35
N LEU A 213 7.89 21.01 -6.11
CA LEU A 213 8.52 19.78 -5.65
C LEU A 213 7.96 18.55 -6.40
N LEU A 214 6.64 18.47 -6.59
CA LEU A 214 6.03 17.39 -7.38
C LEU A 214 6.58 17.37 -8.82
N ASP A 215 6.72 18.54 -9.45
CA ASP A 215 7.26 18.67 -10.81
C ASP A 215 8.74 18.25 -10.85
N ALA A 216 9.51 18.57 -9.83
CA ALA A 216 10.90 18.12 -9.70
C ALA A 216 11.01 16.60 -9.58
N LEU A 217 10.09 15.95 -8.86
CA LEU A 217 10.02 14.48 -8.81
C LEU A 217 9.58 13.89 -10.17
N GLU A 218 8.61 14.52 -10.83
CA GLU A 218 8.10 14.07 -12.13
C GLU A 218 9.15 14.15 -13.24
N GLN A 219 10.02 15.17 -13.21
CA GLN A 219 11.14 15.31 -14.15
C GLN A 219 12.31 14.37 -13.83
N GLY A 220 12.24 13.66 -12.70
CA GLY A 220 13.27 12.75 -12.22
C GLY A 220 13.34 11.41 -12.95
N ASN A 221 14.17 10.53 -12.40
CA ASN A 221 14.25 9.13 -12.83
C ASN A 221 12.97 8.34 -12.46
N VAL A 222 12.93 7.07 -12.84
CA VAL A 222 11.78 6.19 -12.56
C VAL A 222 11.47 6.09 -11.05
N GLU A 223 12.50 6.00 -10.19
CA GLU A 223 12.30 5.91 -8.73
C GLU A 223 11.62 7.16 -8.15
N ARG A 224 12.01 8.35 -8.61
CA ARG A 224 11.40 9.61 -8.19
C ARG A 224 9.95 9.73 -8.64
N LYS A 225 9.65 9.26 -9.85
CA LYS A 225 8.27 9.20 -10.36
C LYS A 225 7.40 8.23 -9.57
N VAL A 226 7.93 7.07 -9.19
CA VAL A 226 7.22 6.13 -8.30
C VAL A 226 6.98 6.76 -6.93
N LEU A 227 7.96 7.45 -6.36
CA LEU A 227 7.80 8.18 -5.10
C LEU A 227 6.70 9.25 -5.19
N LEU A 228 6.65 10.01 -6.28
CA LEU A 228 5.58 10.98 -6.56
C LEU A 228 4.20 10.32 -6.53
N VAL A 229 4.03 9.18 -7.21
CA VAL A 229 2.74 8.47 -7.22
C VAL A 229 2.37 8.00 -5.81
N LYS A 230 3.33 7.49 -5.04
CA LYS A 230 3.10 7.12 -3.63
C LYS A 230 2.66 8.29 -2.77
N TRP A 231 3.26 9.47 -2.95
CA TRP A 231 2.82 10.69 -2.26
C TRP A 231 1.42 11.11 -2.71
N MET A 232 1.11 11.04 -4.00
CA MET A 232 -0.23 11.32 -4.51
C MET A 232 -1.27 10.36 -3.92
N ARG A 233 -0.93 9.08 -3.74
CA ARG A 233 -1.78 8.11 -3.05
C ARG A 233 -2.06 8.54 -1.60
N LEU A 234 -1.03 8.97 -0.86
CA LEU A 234 -1.19 9.46 0.51
C LEU A 234 -2.05 10.73 0.56
N MET A 235 -1.89 11.65 -0.40
CA MET A 235 -2.71 12.87 -0.49
C MET A 235 -4.19 12.58 -0.75
N LEU A 236 -4.53 11.48 -1.45
CA LEU A 236 -5.93 11.08 -1.68
C LEU A 236 -6.69 10.73 -0.38
N GLU A 237 -5.97 10.45 0.72
CA GLU A 237 -6.57 10.23 2.03
C GLU A 237 -6.95 11.54 2.75
N ARG A 238 -6.57 12.69 2.20
CA ARG A 238 -6.81 14.02 2.76
C ARG A 238 -7.70 14.84 1.81
N PRO A 239 -9.03 14.95 2.07
CA PRO A 239 -9.95 15.66 1.18
C PRO A 239 -9.50 17.08 0.81
N ILE A 240 -8.94 17.82 1.77
CA ILE A 240 -8.46 19.18 1.53
C ILE A 240 -7.30 19.25 0.53
N LEU A 241 -6.39 18.26 0.54
CA LEU A 241 -5.27 18.21 -0.41
C LEU A 241 -5.74 17.78 -1.79
N VAL A 242 -6.77 16.93 -1.89
CA VAL A 242 -7.34 16.51 -3.20
C VAL A 242 -7.74 17.72 -4.02
N GLU A 243 -8.48 18.65 -3.40
CA GLU A 243 -8.94 19.88 -4.05
C GLU A 243 -7.80 20.88 -4.24
N LYS A 244 -7.11 21.25 -3.15
CA LYS A 244 -6.11 22.34 -3.18
C LYS A 244 -4.88 22.02 -4.04
N MET A 245 -4.45 20.75 -4.10
CA MET A 245 -3.33 20.31 -4.95
C MET A 245 -3.79 19.90 -6.36
N ALA A 246 -5.06 20.09 -6.71
CA ALA A 246 -5.65 19.69 -7.99
C ALA A 246 -5.23 18.27 -8.43
N LEU A 247 -5.26 17.31 -7.49
CA LEU A 247 -4.76 15.95 -7.73
C LEU A 247 -5.40 15.28 -8.96
N PRO A 248 -6.73 15.42 -9.21
CA PRO A 248 -7.35 14.82 -10.40
C PRO A 248 -6.65 15.24 -11.70
N ASN A 249 -6.37 16.54 -11.86
CA ASN A 249 -5.69 17.06 -13.05
C ASN A 249 -4.27 16.48 -13.19
N ARG A 250 -3.55 16.33 -12.08
CA ARG A 250 -2.21 15.75 -12.10
C ARG A 250 -2.23 14.27 -12.49
N PHE A 251 -3.18 13.48 -11.96
CA PHE A 251 -3.35 12.08 -12.37
C PHE A 251 -3.65 11.95 -13.87
N GLU A 252 -4.53 12.79 -14.41
CA GLU A 252 -4.88 12.80 -15.83
C GLU A 252 -3.71 13.19 -16.75
N GLN A 253 -2.84 14.08 -16.29
CA GLN A 253 -1.62 14.44 -17.01
C GLN A 253 -0.59 13.30 -16.92
N MET A 254 -0.36 12.79 -15.71
CA MET A 254 0.63 11.77 -15.45
C MET A 254 0.32 10.45 -16.11
N VAL A 255 -0.94 10.04 -16.28
CA VAL A 255 -1.24 8.72 -16.86
C VAL A 255 -0.72 8.57 -18.30
N ARG A 256 -0.43 9.68 -18.99
CA ARG A 256 0.05 9.71 -20.37
C ARG A 256 1.55 9.37 -20.43
N SER A 257 1.90 8.31 -21.18
CA SER A 257 3.28 8.00 -21.58
C SER A 257 4.30 7.78 -20.46
N GLN A 258 3.88 7.30 -19.28
CA GLN A 258 4.82 6.95 -18.21
C GLN A 258 5.48 5.58 -18.43
N PRO A 259 6.69 5.38 -17.88
CA PRO A 259 7.33 4.07 -17.81
C PRO A 259 6.44 3.02 -17.12
N GLU A 260 6.62 1.75 -17.49
CA GLU A 260 5.82 0.62 -16.99
C GLU A 260 5.68 0.61 -15.46
N LEU A 261 6.78 0.75 -14.71
CA LEU A 261 6.75 0.71 -13.25
C LEU A 261 5.96 1.88 -12.62
N VAL A 262 6.00 3.06 -13.24
CA VAL A 262 5.25 4.23 -12.77
C VAL A 262 3.75 4.05 -13.08
N ALA A 263 3.43 3.52 -14.27
CA ALA A 263 2.07 3.19 -14.64
C ALA A 263 1.47 2.11 -13.71
N ALA A 264 2.25 1.10 -13.35
CA ALA A 264 1.84 0.08 -12.39
C ALA A 264 1.58 0.68 -10.99
N GLU A 265 2.41 1.60 -10.51
CA GLU A 265 2.15 2.29 -9.24
C GLU A 265 0.88 3.17 -9.32
N LEU A 266 0.62 3.84 -10.45
CA LEU A 266 -0.58 4.67 -10.66
C LEU A 266 -1.88 3.86 -10.50
N VAL A 267 -1.87 2.60 -10.91
CA VAL A 267 -3.02 1.70 -10.74
C VAL A 267 -3.44 1.63 -9.27
N SER A 268 -2.50 1.59 -8.32
CA SER A 268 -2.80 1.52 -6.89
C SER A 268 -3.59 2.73 -6.35
N CYS A 269 -3.59 3.86 -7.06
CA CYS A 269 -4.32 5.08 -6.69
C CYS A 269 -5.77 5.08 -7.18
N VAL A 270 -6.10 4.26 -8.19
CA VAL A 270 -7.38 4.32 -8.90
C VAL A 270 -8.59 4.10 -7.99
N PRO A 271 -8.64 3.10 -7.07
CA PRO A 271 -9.81 2.89 -6.23
C PRO A 271 -10.15 4.13 -5.41
N ARG A 272 -9.15 4.73 -4.75
CA ARG A 272 -9.36 5.92 -3.94
C ARG A 272 -9.66 7.15 -4.80
N LEU A 273 -9.03 7.28 -5.97
CA LEU A 273 -9.34 8.36 -6.92
C LEU A 273 -10.78 8.28 -7.41
N LEU A 274 -11.32 7.09 -7.68
CA LEU A 274 -12.72 6.88 -8.05
C LEU A 274 -13.69 7.34 -6.95
N GLU A 275 -13.35 7.12 -5.68
CA GLU A 275 -14.18 7.57 -4.56
C GLU A 275 -14.21 9.09 -4.41
N VAL A 276 -13.05 9.75 -4.54
CA VAL A 276 -12.95 11.20 -4.32
C VAL A 276 -13.23 12.03 -5.57
N HIS A 277 -12.99 11.49 -6.77
CA HIS A 277 -13.21 12.14 -8.06
C HIS A 277 -13.50 11.10 -9.18
N PRO A 278 -14.75 10.63 -9.30
CA PRO A 278 -15.13 9.53 -10.19
C PRO A 278 -14.72 9.71 -11.66
N GLU A 279 -14.86 10.92 -12.22
CA GLU A 279 -14.58 11.19 -13.64
C GLU A 279 -13.11 10.96 -13.98
N SER A 280 -12.20 11.57 -13.21
CA SER A 280 -10.75 11.37 -13.38
C SER A 280 -10.32 9.95 -13.01
N GLY A 281 -10.94 9.34 -11.99
CA GLY A 281 -10.68 7.94 -11.64
C GLY A 281 -10.98 7.00 -12.81
N LEU A 282 -12.11 7.19 -13.49
CA LEU A 282 -12.50 6.41 -14.66
C LEU A 282 -11.59 6.69 -15.85
N LEU A 283 -11.22 7.95 -16.09
CA LEU A 283 -10.30 8.33 -17.16
C LEU A 283 -8.93 7.64 -16.98
N VAL A 284 -8.37 7.73 -15.78
CA VAL A 284 -7.07 7.13 -15.44
C VAL A 284 -7.13 5.61 -15.55
N LEU A 285 -8.18 4.97 -15.03
CA LEU A 285 -8.38 3.53 -15.17
C LEU A 285 -8.45 3.11 -16.63
N THR A 286 -9.27 3.80 -17.44
CA THR A 286 -9.44 3.49 -18.86
C THR A 286 -8.10 3.59 -19.59
N ALA A 287 -7.32 4.66 -19.33
CA ALA A 287 -6.00 4.81 -19.92
C ALA A 287 -5.05 3.67 -19.50
N LEU A 288 -5.04 3.27 -18.23
CA LEU A 288 -4.21 2.17 -17.72
C LEU A 288 -4.64 0.80 -18.25
N GLN A 289 -5.94 0.57 -18.50
CA GLN A 289 -6.45 -0.68 -19.07
C GLN A 289 -6.06 -0.88 -20.55
N THR A 290 -5.69 0.18 -21.26
CA THR A 290 -5.17 0.07 -22.65
C THR A 290 -3.71 -0.39 -22.72
N ARG A 291 -3.04 -0.47 -21.57
CA ARG A 291 -1.64 -0.89 -21.47
C ARG A 291 -1.54 -2.42 -21.52
N VAL A 292 -0.46 -2.91 -22.13
CA VAL A 292 -0.25 -4.36 -22.36
C VAL A 292 0.89 -4.94 -21.53
N GLU A 293 1.59 -4.08 -20.79
CA GLU A 293 2.77 -4.45 -20.01
C GLU A 293 2.41 -5.28 -18.76
N SER A 294 3.25 -6.27 -18.46
CA SER A 294 2.98 -7.27 -17.41
C SER A 294 2.79 -6.68 -16.02
N HIS A 295 3.61 -5.68 -15.62
CA HIS A 295 3.48 -5.09 -14.29
C HIS A 295 2.17 -4.29 -14.14
N VAL A 296 1.68 -3.65 -15.21
CA VAL A 296 0.42 -2.91 -15.19
C VAL A 296 -0.76 -3.87 -15.09
N ASN A 297 -0.74 -4.95 -15.87
CA ASN A 297 -1.77 -6.00 -15.80
C ASN A 297 -1.82 -6.65 -14.42
N PHE A 298 -0.66 -6.94 -13.82
CA PHE A 298 -0.59 -7.47 -12.47
C PHE A 298 -1.16 -6.47 -11.45
N ALA A 299 -0.82 -5.19 -11.55
CA ALA A 299 -1.36 -4.18 -10.66
C ALA A 299 -2.89 -4.01 -10.81
N LEU A 300 -3.42 -4.07 -12.04
CA LEU A 300 -4.87 -4.00 -12.31
C LEU A 300 -5.62 -5.18 -11.69
N ALA A 301 -5.02 -6.37 -11.76
CA ALA A 301 -5.50 -7.57 -11.10
C ALA A 301 -5.51 -7.41 -9.57
N ASP A 302 -4.43 -6.88 -8.98
CA ASP A 302 -4.26 -6.74 -7.54
C ASP A 302 -5.27 -5.75 -6.91
N ILE A 303 -5.59 -4.65 -7.62
CA ILE A 303 -6.55 -3.66 -7.12
C ILE A 303 -8.02 -4.07 -7.29
N LEU A 304 -8.32 -5.17 -7.99
CA LEU A 304 -9.69 -5.54 -8.34
C LEU A 304 -10.64 -5.64 -7.13
N PRO A 305 -10.26 -6.26 -5.99
CA PRO A 305 -11.11 -6.25 -4.79
C PRO A 305 -11.41 -4.84 -4.28
N SER A 306 -10.44 -3.93 -4.33
CA SER A 306 -10.63 -2.53 -3.95
C SER A 306 -11.51 -1.77 -4.93
N LEU A 307 -11.42 -2.06 -6.23
CA LEU A 307 -12.32 -1.50 -7.25
C LEU A 307 -13.78 -1.91 -7.02
N LEU A 308 -14.03 -3.18 -6.70
CA LEU A 308 -15.37 -3.69 -6.41
C LEU A 308 -16.02 -2.95 -5.22
N ARG A 309 -15.22 -2.55 -4.22
CA ARG A 309 -15.71 -1.75 -3.08
C ARG A 309 -15.89 -0.28 -3.42
N ALA A 310 -14.94 0.31 -4.14
CA ALA A 310 -14.96 1.74 -4.49
C ALA A 310 -16.09 2.06 -5.48
N SER A 311 -16.30 1.22 -6.49
CA SER A 311 -17.34 1.39 -7.51
C SER A 311 -17.70 0.05 -8.13
N LEU A 312 -18.79 -0.56 -7.66
CA LEU A 312 -19.24 -1.89 -8.08
C LEU A 312 -19.32 -2.04 -9.60
N ASP A 313 -19.95 -1.09 -10.32
CA ASP A 313 -20.10 -1.18 -11.79
C ASP A 313 -18.75 -1.23 -12.52
N VAL A 314 -17.80 -0.39 -12.09
CA VAL A 314 -16.43 -0.33 -12.65
C VAL A 314 -15.64 -1.59 -12.30
N GLY A 315 -15.76 -2.06 -11.06
CA GLY A 315 -15.15 -3.30 -10.60
C GLY A 315 -15.69 -4.52 -11.35
N LEU A 316 -17.00 -4.60 -11.59
CA LEU A 316 -17.63 -5.65 -12.38
C LEU A 316 -17.15 -5.64 -13.84
N ALA A 317 -17.08 -4.48 -14.48
CA ALA A 317 -16.56 -4.36 -15.83
C ALA A 317 -15.09 -4.83 -15.92
N SER A 318 -14.28 -4.47 -14.92
CA SER A 318 -12.87 -4.88 -14.84
C SER A 318 -12.71 -6.39 -14.57
N LEU A 319 -13.56 -6.95 -13.70
CA LEU A 319 -13.62 -8.38 -13.43
C LEU A 319 -13.97 -9.15 -14.71
N ASP A 320 -15.00 -8.71 -15.43
CA ASP A 320 -15.43 -9.33 -16.67
C ASP A 320 -14.33 -9.26 -17.74
N GLN A 321 -13.62 -8.13 -17.86
CA GLN A 321 -12.47 -7.99 -18.75
C GLN A 321 -11.36 -9.00 -18.40
N LEU A 322 -10.94 -9.07 -17.13
CA LEU A 322 -9.86 -9.96 -16.69
C LEU A 322 -10.24 -11.43 -16.83
N ALA A 323 -11.49 -11.79 -16.54
CA ALA A 323 -11.99 -13.15 -16.74
C ALA A 323 -12.01 -13.55 -18.22
N ASN A 324 -12.13 -12.60 -19.16
CA ASN A 324 -12.08 -12.83 -20.61
C ASN A 324 -10.65 -12.74 -21.19
N SER A 325 -9.63 -12.53 -20.36
CA SER A 325 -8.25 -12.43 -20.84
C SER A 325 -7.67 -13.78 -21.28
N GLU A 326 -6.83 -13.76 -22.31
CA GLU A 326 -6.02 -14.92 -22.71
C GLU A 326 -4.95 -15.25 -21.66
N ASP A 327 -4.54 -14.28 -20.85
CA ASP A 327 -3.56 -14.46 -19.78
C ASP A 327 -4.18 -15.21 -18.57
N SER A 328 -3.60 -16.36 -18.24
CA SER A 328 -4.04 -17.18 -17.08
C SER A 328 -3.85 -16.44 -15.75
N GLY A 329 -2.86 -15.54 -15.64
CA GLY A 329 -2.67 -14.69 -14.47
C GLY A 329 -3.85 -13.74 -14.24
N ALA A 330 -4.29 -13.04 -15.28
CA ALA A 330 -5.46 -12.17 -15.26
C ALA A 330 -6.74 -12.92 -14.88
N ARG A 331 -6.99 -14.10 -15.47
CA ARG A 331 -8.16 -14.93 -15.12
C ARG A 331 -8.08 -15.48 -13.69
N SER A 332 -6.88 -15.79 -13.20
CA SER A 332 -6.65 -16.18 -11.80
C SER A 332 -7.00 -15.04 -10.85
N ALA A 333 -6.62 -13.81 -11.16
CA ALA A 333 -6.97 -12.65 -10.35
C ALA A 333 -8.48 -12.37 -10.33
N ALA A 334 -9.14 -12.46 -11.49
CA ALA A 334 -10.60 -12.37 -11.57
C ALA A 334 -11.28 -13.43 -10.68
N THR A 335 -10.78 -14.66 -10.72
CA THR A 335 -11.29 -15.78 -9.91
C THR A 335 -11.05 -15.57 -8.42
N ALA A 336 -9.92 -14.99 -8.02
CA ALA A 336 -9.65 -14.66 -6.62
C ALA A 336 -10.59 -13.56 -6.10
N ALA A 337 -10.91 -12.57 -6.94
CA ALA A 337 -11.78 -11.45 -6.58
C ALA A 337 -13.27 -11.82 -6.47
N LEU A 338 -13.71 -12.94 -7.08
CA LEU A 338 -15.09 -13.42 -6.94
C LEU A 338 -15.52 -13.62 -5.49
N LYS A 339 -14.59 -13.99 -4.60
CA LYS A 339 -14.87 -14.12 -3.17
C LYS A 339 -15.28 -12.80 -2.52
N GLU A 340 -14.63 -11.71 -2.90
CA GLU A 340 -15.04 -10.36 -2.45
C GLU A 340 -16.39 -9.99 -3.05
N LEU A 341 -16.65 -10.36 -4.31
CA LEU A 341 -17.96 -10.12 -4.92
C LEU A 341 -19.09 -10.87 -4.20
N ALA A 342 -18.85 -12.09 -3.70
CA ALA A 342 -19.84 -12.87 -2.95
C ALA A 342 -20.34 -12.14 -1.69
N THR A 343 -19.50 -11.30 -1.06
CA THR A 343 -19.87 -10.51 0.11
C THR A 343 -20.53 -9.19 -0.25
N ILE A 344 -20.13 -8.58 -1.38
CA ILE A 344 -20.66 -7.28 -1.84
C ILE A 344 -22.03 -7.45 -2.53
N ASP A 345 -22.13 -8.37 -3.48
CA ASP A 345 -23.33 -8.63 -4.28
C ASP A 345 -23.39 -10.12 -4.68
N SER A 346 -24.19 -10.89 -3.93
CA SER A 346 -24.36 -12.32 -4.16
C SER A 346 -25.01 -12.64 -5.51
N GLY A 347 -25.86 -11.77 -6.05
CA GLY A 347 -26.48 -11.96 -7.36
C GLY A 347 -25.45 -11.80 -8.49
N ALA A 348 -24.65 -10.75 -8.42
CA ALA A 348 -23.56 -10.51 -9.36
C ALA A 348 -22.50 -11.63 -9.30
N PHE A 349 -22.18 -12.12 -8.09
CA PHE A 349 -21.33 -13.29 -7.90
C PHE A 349 -21.89 -14.53 -8.61
N LEU A 350 -23.12 -14.93 -8.29
CA LEU A 350 -23.77 -16.12 -8.86
C LEU A 350 -23.87 -16.06 -10.39
N SER A 351 -23.99 -14.87 -10.98
CA SER A 351 -24.04 -14.71 -12.45
C SER A 351 -22.69 -14.93 -13.16
N ARG A 352 -21.57 -14.92 -12.43
CA ARG A 352 -20.20 -14.91 -13.00
C ARG A 352 -19.37 -16.14 -12.67
N ILE A 353 -19.66 -16.82 -11.55
CA ILE A 353 -18.86 -17.96 -11.06
C ILE A 353 -18.70 -19.10 -12.06
N LYS A 354 -19.71 -19.35 -12.91
CA LYS A 354 -19.71 -20.48 -13.84
C LYS A 354 -18.51 -20.45 -14.77
N LYS A 355 -18.07 -19.24 -15.16
CA LYS A 355 -16.94 -19.07 -16.06
C LYS A 355 -15.62 -19.59 -15.46
N SER A 356 -15.33 -19.23 -14.21
CA SER A 356 -14.13 -19.73 -13.51
C SER A 356 -14.24 -21.22 -13.17
N ALA A 357 -15.45 -21.69 -12.86
CA ALA A 357 -15.71 -23.10 -12.59
C ALA A 357 -15.49 -24.00 -13.82
N THR A 358 -15.70 -23.48 -15.02
CA THR A 358 -15.53 -24.23 -16.28
C THR A 358 -14.33 -23.72 -17.09
N ASP A 359 -13.37 -23.03 -16.48
CA ASP A 359 -12.18 -22.53 -17.19
C ASP A 359 -11.37 -23.70 -17.76
N GLU A 360 -10.77 -23.53 -18.93
CA GLU A 360 -9.95 -24.57 -19.57
C GLU A 360 -8.71 -24.91 -18.72
N ASP A 361 -8.16 -23.93 -17.99
CA ASP A 361 -7.00 -24.10 -17.12
C ASP A 361 -7.39 -24.77 -15.79
N PRO A 362 -6.87 -25.98 -15.49
CA PRO A 362 -7.12 -26.65 -14.21
C PRO A 362 -6.65 -25.84 -13.00
N GLY A 363 -5.64 -24.98 -13.15
CA GLY A 363 -5.17 -24.09 -12.09
C GLY A 363 -6.24 -23.11 -11.64
N ILE A 364 -7.01 -22.56 -12.58
CA ILE A 364 -8.10 -21.62 -12.31
C ILE A 364 -9.28 -22.33 -11.66
N ARG A 365 -9.64 -23.52 -12.15
CA ARG A 365 -10.70 -24.35 -11.53
C ARG A 365 -10.34 -24.74 -10.09
N ARG A 366 -9.09 -25.12 -9.83
CA ARG A 366 -8.57 -25.37 -8.47
C ARG A 366 -8.66 -24.13 -7.59
N LEU A 367 -8.28 -22.96 -8.12
CA LEU A 367 -8.38 -21.71 -7.40
C LEU A 367 -9.85 -21.40 -7.03
N PHE A 368 -10.77 -21.55 -7.97
CA PHE A 368 -12.21 -21.41 -7.72
C PHE A 368 -12.70 -22.35 -6.60
N ILE A 369 -12.29 -23.62 -6.61
CA ILE A 369 -12.62 -24.58 -5.54
C ILE A 369 -12.03 -24.16 -4.19
N GLN A 370 -10.86 -23.53 -4.17
CA GLN A 370 -10.25 -23.07 -2.92
C GLN A 370 -10.93 -21.81 -2.37
N THR A 371 -11.30 -20.87 -3.25
CA THR A 371 -11.73 -19.53 -2.84
C THR A 371 -13.23 -19.33 -2.80
N CYS A 372 -14.00 -19.95 -3.71
CA CYS A 372 -15.39 -19.57 -3.99
C CYS A 372 -16.42 -20.68 -3.75
N ILE A 373 -16.06 -21.96 -3.89
CA ILE A 373 -17.05 -23.07 -3.88
C ILE A 373 -17.88 -23.13 -2.59
N ARG A 374 -17.30 -22.75 -1.44
CA ARG A 374 -18.04 -22.72 -0.18
C ARG A 374 -19.10 -21.63 -0.21
N ASP A 375 -18.71 -20.42 -0.62
CA ASP A 375 -19.61 -19.28 -0.68
C ASP A 375 -20.71 -19.52 -1.74
N TYR A 376 -20.39 -20.24 -2.83
CA TYR A 376 -21.39 -20.77 -3.76
C TYR A 376 -22.38 -21.72 -3.08
N LEU A 377 -21.91 -22.76 -2.36
CA LEU A 377 -22.81 -23.72 -1.72
C LEU A 377 -23.60 -23.15 -0.54
N GLU A 378 -23.16 -22.04 0.05
CA GLU A 378 -23.95 -21.30 1.03
C GLU A 378 -25.15 -20.58 0.37
N LEU A 379 -24.98 -20.12 -0.87
CA LEU A 379 -26.00 -19.41 -1.67
C LEU A 379 -26.89 -20.35 -2.51
N ASP A 380 -26.32 -21.42 -3.07
CA ASP A 380 -26.98 -22.43 -3.89
C ASP A 380 -26.61 -23.84 -3.39
N ARG A 381 -27.34 -24.27 -2.36
CA ARG A 381 -27.07 -25.51 -1.62
C ARG A 381 -27.31 -26.79 -2.44
N ILE A 382 -28.08 -26.70 -3.51
CA ILE A 382 -28.51 -27.85 -4.32
C ILE A 382 -27.78 -27.92 -5.66
N ASP A 383 -26.76 -27.10 -5.85
CA ASP A 383 -25.98 -27.01 -7.09
C ASP A 383 -26.85 -26.77 -8.34
N SER A 384 -27.81 -25.84 -8.26
CA SER A 384 -28.75 -25.57 -9.37
C SER A 384 -28.06 -25.07 -10.65
N GLN A 385 -26.85 -24.51 -10.55
CA GLN A 385 -26.07 -24.05 -11.70
C GLN A 385 -25.20 -25.13 -12.36
N ASP A 386 -25.20 -26.36 -11.83
CA ASP A 386 -24.36 -27.50 -12.27
C ASP A 386 -22.86 -27.13 -12.26
N ILE A 387 -22.37 -26.70 -11.09
CA ILE A 387 -20.98 -26.29 -10.85
C ILE A 387 -20.23 -27.34 -10.03
N LEU A 388 -20.78 -27.75 -8.89
CA LEU A 388 -20.13 -28.70 -7.99
C LEU A 388 -19.99 -30.08 -8.63
N ILE A 389 -21.05 -30.59 -9.26
CA ILE A 389 -21.04 -31.96 -9.79
C ILE A 389 -20.00 -32.13 -10.90
N PRO A 390 -19.92 -31.27 -11.94
CA PRO A 390 -18.88 -31.42 -12.96
C PRO A 390 -17.47 -31.35 -12.37
N LEU A 391 -17.21 -30.40 -11.47
CA LEU A 391 -15.91 -30.26 -10.80
C LEU A 391 -15.54 -31.51 -9.98
N TRP A 392 -16.51 -32.13 -9.31
CA TRP A 392 -16.29 -33.40 -8.60
C TRP A 392 -15.87 -34.53 -9.54
N LEU A 393 -16.53 -34.63 -10.69
CA LEU A 393 -16.31 -35.71 -11.66
C LEU A 393 -14.99 -35.60 -12.43
N GLU A 394 -14.32 -34.44 -12.40
CA GLU A 394 -12.96 -34.30 -12.95
C GLU A 394 -11.91 -35.15 -12.20
N ASP A 395 -12.22 -35.58 -10.97
CA ASP A 395 -11.34 -36.37 -10.10
C ASP A 395 -9.93 -35.78 -9.93
N ASP A 396 -9.84 -34.45 -9.90
CA ASP A 396 -8.61 -33.74 -9.57
C ASP A 396 -8.25 -34.01 -8.10
N GLU A 397 -7.13 -34.68 -7.83
CA GLU A 397 -6.76 -35.05 -6.45
C GLU A 397 -6.55 -33.84 -5.54
N VAL A 398 -5.99 -32.75 -6.06
CA VAL A 398 -5.67 -31.56 -5.27
C VAL A 398 -6.96 -30.85 -4.87
N ALA A 399 -7.87 -30.66 -5.83
CA ALA A 399 -9.16 -30.03 -5.59
C ALA A 399 -10.14 -30.96 -4.83
N GLY A 400 -10.03 -32.27 -5.09
CA GLY A 400 -10.88 -33.31 -4.53
C GLY A 400 -10.77 -33.45 -3.03
N VAL A 401 -9.59 -33.18 -2.42
CA VAL A 401 -9.46 -33.09 -0.96
C VAL A 401 -10.42 -32.04 -0.39
N ARG A 402 -10.41 -30.83 -0.98
CA ARG A 402 -11.24 -29.72 -0.52
C ARG A 402 -12.73 -29.98 -0.72
N MET A 403 -13.11 -30.54 -1.87
CA MET A 403 -14.50 -30.89 -2.13
C MET A 403 -15.00 -32.00 -1.19
N ARG A 404 -14.16 -33.00 -0.88
CA ARG A 404 -14.48 -34.05 0.11
C ARG A 404 -14.73 -33.44 1.50
N GLU A 405 -13.88 -32.51 1.95
CA GLU A 405 -14.10 -31.81 3.21
C GLU A 405 -15.44 -31.08 3.26
N LEU A 406 -15.82 -30.43 2.16
CA LEU A 406 -17.10 -29.71 2.05
C LEU A 406 -18.29 -30.68 2.12
N LEU A 407 -18.26 -31.78 1.37
CA LEU A 407 -19.31 -32.80 1.44
C LEU A 407 -19.37 -33.47 2.82
N LEU A 408 -18.22 -33.71 3.46
CA LEU A 408 -18.17 -34.26 4.82
C LEU A 408 -18.81 -33.31 5.84
N ARG A 409 -18.65 -32.00 5.67
CA ARG A 409 -19.32 -31.00 6.50
C ARG A 409 -20.80 -30.87 6.15
N MET A 410 -21.15 -30.93 4.87
CA MET A 410 -22.53 -30.86 4.42
C MET A 410 -23.35 -32.04 4.95
N GLN A 411 -22.83 -33.27 4.87
CA GLN A 411 -23.53 -34.43 5.43
C GLN A 411 -23.66 -34.38 6.97
N ASP A 412 -22.81 -33.60 7.67
CA ASP A 412 -22.96 -33.37 9.11
C ASP A 412 -24.09 -32.36 9.39
N VAL A 413 -24.14 -31.24 8.67
CA VAL A 413 -24.96 -30.06 9.04
C VAL A 413 -26.21 -29.86 8.18
N ASP A 414 -26.14 -30.16 6.88
CA ASP A 414 -27.22 -29.97 5.90
C ASP A 414 -27.48 -31.29 5.15
N THR A 415 -28.21 -32.19 5.81
CA THR A 415 -28.44 -33.56 5.33
C THR A 415 -29.34 -33.60 4.09
N GLU A 416 -30.26 -32.64 3.93
CA GLU A 416 -31.10 -32.53 2.73
C GLU A 416 -30.27 -32.14 1.50
N ALA A 417 -29.41 -31.12 1.61
CA ALA A 417 -28.53 -30.72 0.51
C ALA A 417 -27.57 -31.87 0.12
N PHE A 418 -26.97 -32.55 1.10
CA PHE A 418 -26.10 -33.69 0.83
C PHE A 418 -26.86 -34.85 0.17
N ALA A 419 -28.10 -35.14 0.58
CA ALA A 419 -28.91 -36.17 -0.05
C ALA A 419 -29.13 -35.88 -1.55
N ILE A 420 -29.46 -34.64 -1.90
CA ILE A 420 -29.67 -34.23 -3.30
C ILE A 420 -28.36 -34.32 -4.08
N ILE A 421 -27.29 -33.69 -3.59
CA ILE A 421 -25.97 -33.68 -4.26
C ILE A 421 -25.40 -35.10 -4.39
N GLY A 422 -25.44 -35.88 -3.32
CA GLY A 422 -24.95 -37.26 -3.30
C GLY A 422 -25.69 -38.15 -4.30
N ASN A 423 -27.01 -38.03 -4.40
CA ASN A 423 -27.81 -38.72 -5.41
C ASN A 423 -27.45 -38.28 -6.82
N MET A 424 -27.26 -36.98 -7.07
CA MET A 424 -26.86 -36.48 -8.38
C MET A 424 -25.47 -36.98 -8.81
N ILE A 425 -24.49 -36.95 -7.89
CA ILE A 425 -23.15 -37.49 -8.13
C ILE A 425 -23.25 -39.00 -8.41
N HIS A 426 -23.95 -39.77 -7.58
CA HIS A 426 -24.10 -41.21 -7.75
C HIS A 426 -24.76 -41.58 -9.09
N THR A 427 -25.79 -40.82 -9.48
CA THR A 427 -26.50 -41.02 -10.75
C THR A 427 -25.59 -40.76 -11.96
N LYS A 428 -24.71 -39.75 -11.90
CA LYS A 428 -23.76 -39.47 -13.00
C LYS A 428 -22.54 -40.40 -12.99
N SER A 429 -22.02 -40.78 -11.83
CA SER A 429 -20.89 -41.70 -11.68
C SER A 429 -20.88 -42.35 -10.29
N ALA A 430 -21.37 -43.58 -10.21
CA ALA A 430 -21.49 -44.32 -8.95
C ALA A 430 -20.14 -44.48 -8.21
N ASP A 431 -19.07 -44.74 -8.95
CA ASP A 431 -17.74 -44.99 -8.40
C ASP A 431 -17.03 -43.73 -7.89
N SER A 432 -17.48 -42.54 -8.30
CA SER A 432 -16.82 -41.27 -7.93
C SER A 432 -16.94 -40.95 -6.44
N LEU A 433 -17.90 -41.54 -5.71
CA LEU A 433 -18.05 -41.38 -4.27
C LEU A 433 -17.16 -42.33 -3.45
N ASN A 434 -16.44 -43.28 -4.07
CA ASN A 434 -15.65 -44.28 -3.33
C ASN A 434 -14.60 -43.65 -2.40
N LYS A 435 -13.91 -42.59 -2.85
CA LYS A 435 -12.94 -41.85 -2.01
C LYS A 435 -13.62 -41.07 -0.88
N PHE A 436 -14.85 -40.61 -1.08
CA PHE A 436 -15.63 -39.98 -0.03
C PHE A 436 -16.05 -41.02 1.02
N TRP A 437 -16.57 -42.17 0.56
CA TRP A 437 -16.97 -43.27 1.44
C TRP A 437 -15.82 -43.80 2.28
N SER A 438 -14.64 -44.00 1.71
CA SER A 438 -13.49 -44.49 2.46
C SER A 438 -13.11 -43.56 3.62
N VAL A 439 -13.22 -42.25 3.43
CA VAL A 439 -12.95 -41.26 4.49
C VAL A 439 -14.09 -41.23 5.52
N LEU A 440 -15.34 -41.28 5.08
CA LEU A 440 -16.49 -41.28 5.99
C LEU A 440 -16.56 -42.58 6.83
N ASP A 441 -16.26 -43.74 6.23
CA ASP A 441 -16.21 -45.03 6.93
C ASP A 441 -15.18 -45.01 8.08
N ILE A 442 -14.03 -44.33 7.89
CA ILE A 442 -13.01 -44.15 8.93
C ILE A 442 -13.48 -43.19 10.02
N ARG A 443 -14.16 -42.10 9.64
CA ARG A 443 -14.59 -41.05 10.58
C ARG A 443 -15.83 -41.44 11.39
N ASN A 444 -16.81 -42.06 10.74
CA ASN A 444 -18.07 -42.51 11.34
C ASN A 444 -18.67 -43.66 10.50
N PRO A 445 -18.38 -44.92 10.83
CA PRO A 445 -18.80 -46.08 10.04
C PRO A 445 -20.33 -46.26 10.00
N GLU A 446 -21.03 -45.96 11.10
CA GLU A 446 -22.50 -46.08 11.16
C GLU A 446 -23.17 -45.09 10.22
N ARG A 447 -22.67 -43.85 10.19
CA ARG A 447 -23.18 -42.81 9.31
C ARG A 447 -22.90 -43.10 7.84
N ALA A 448 -21.75 -43.69 7.53
CA ALA A 448 -21.42 -44.13 6.18
C ALA A 448 -22.38 -45.24 5.69
N VAL A 449 -22.72 -46.21 6.54
CA VAL A 449 -23.73 -47.23 6.22
C VAL A 449 -25.10 -46.60 5.97
N ALA A 450 -25.54 -45.68 6.84
CA ALA A 450 -26.82 -45.00 6.71
C ALA A 450 -26.92 -44.19 5.40
N TRP A 451 -25.86 -43.43 5.04
CA TRP A 451 -25.83 -42.68 3.78
C TRP A 451 -25.78 -43.56 2.54
N LYS A 452 -25.02 -44.67 2.57
CA LYS A 452 -25.02 -45.66 1.48
C LYS A 452 -26.42 -46.26 1.29
N ALA A 453 -27.12 -46.61 2.37
CA ALA A 453 -28.49 -47.09 2.30
C ALA A 453 -29.45 -46.04 1.70
N HIS A 454 -29.30 -44.76 2.04
CA HIS A 454 -30.11 -43.70 1.45
C HIS A 454 -29.86 -43.54 -0.06
N ILE A 455 -28.60 -43.35 -0.47
CA ILE A 455 -28.23 -42.97 -1.85
C ILE A 455 -28.31 -44.16 -2.82
N ILE A 456 -27.98 -45.38 -2.35
CA ILE A 456 -27.92 -46.59 -3.19
C ILE A 456 -29.21 -47.41 -3.08
N GLU A 457 -29.79 -47.50 -1.87
CA GLU A 457 -30.90 -48.42 -1.56
C GLU A 457 -32.23 -47.69 -1.29
N GLN A 458 -32.31 -46.37 -1.50
CA GLN A 458 -33.49 -45.52 -1.26
C GLN A 458 -34.02 -45.56 0.19
N GLY A 459 -33.11 -45.73 1.17
CA GLY A 459 -33.42 -45.60 2.60
C GLY A 459 -33.76 -44.18 3.05
N PRO A 460 -34.07 -43.95 4.34
CA PRO A 460 -34.35 -42.60 4.86
C PRO A 460 -33.10 -41.72 4.93
N ILE A 461 -33.26 -40.39 4.84
CA ILE A 461 -32.17 -39.42 5.04
C ILE A 461 -31.70 -39.48 6.50
N PRO A 462 -30.39 -39.62 6.78
CA PRO A 462 -29.85 -39.56 8.14
C PRO A 462 -30.11 -38.21 8.83
N GLU A 463 -30.28 -38.24 10.15
CA GLU A 463 -30.47 -37.00 10.93
C GLU A 463 -29.18 -36.14 10.97
N PRO A 464 -29.29 -34.80 11.00
CA PRO A 464 -28.15 -33.90 11.15
C PRO A 464 -27.39 -34.15 12.46
N LEU A 465 -26.07 -33.95 12.45
CA LEU A 465 -25.27 -33.91 13.68
C LEU A 465 -25.30 -32.50 14.25
N THR A 466 -25.71 -32.39 15.52
CA THR A 466 -25.68 -31.14 16.31
C THR A 466 -24.27 -30.64 16.58
#